data_AF-C4R893-F1
#
_entry.id   AF-C4R893-F1
#
_cell.length_a   1.000
_cell.length_b   1.000
_cell.length_c   1.000
_cell.angle_alpha   90.00
_cell.angle_beta   90.00
_cell.angle_gamma   90.00
#
_symmetry.space_group_name_H-M   'P 1'
#
loop_
_entity.id
_entity.type
_entity.pdbx_description
1 polymer ?
#
loop_
_entity_poly.entity_id
_entity_poly.type
_entity_poly.pdbx_seq_one_letter_code
_entity_poly.pdbx_strand_id
1 'polypeptide(L)'
;MAQSQPSLVLLNRLLSLKEPSHFLLCIDSLFQSSFHFTRELVRCLPKETPIIYLSFETINAPSFATDFLRCDQRSIQDISNNVSKLHKDSTSKKLVLIDSLNFIKNEELASFIRSIADPQTIVFGTYHQNIPRTSPAQSELKDIPPALSLLQFIASSIFEISPINVVENGINKEGTIEEEVMESYLSKLYLPRNICNRDTYKLILTNRRKSGRALIYKFKIDSQSHTFSVFTEEKDTDEQQPQTEADLLRSLTTFSLTTSSRQQQAKEQVDLPFLEAQSFGAGGAIVYEYEKDDDYDEDDPYEDPF
;
A
#
# COMPACT_ATOMS: atom_id res chain seq x y z
N MET A 1 -22.08 9.44 4.57
CA MET A 1 -21.61 8.04 4.59
C MET A 1 -20.33 7.99 3.78
N ALA A 2 -19.17 7.78 4.42
CA ALA A 2 -17.89 7.85 3.74
C ALA A 2 -17.78 6.71 2.71
N GLN A 3 -17.59 7.04 1.44
CA GLN A 3 -17.28 6.08 0.39
C GLN A 3 -16.01 5.33 0.81
N SER A 4 -16.14 4.04 1.16
CA SER A 4 -14.99 3.22 1.52
C SER A 4 -14.16 2.97 0.26
N GLN A 5 -13.04 3.68 0.12
CA GLN A 5 -12.06 3.43 -0.92
C GLN A 5 -11.62 1.95 -0.85
N PRO A 6 -11.53 1.22 -1.97
CA PRO A 6 -11.24 -0.22 -1.97
C PRO A 6 -9.89 -0.57 -1.32
N SER A 7 -8.93 0.38 -1.32
CA SER A 7 -7.63 0.25 -0.65
C SER A 7 -7.75 0.22 0.89
N LEU A 8 -8.61 1.04 1.48
CA LEU A 8 -8.85 1.04 2.93
C LEU A 8 -9.54 -0.25 3.39
N VAL A 9 -10.44 -0.79 2.57
CA VAL A 9 -11.08 -2.08 2.84
C VAL A 9 -10.04 -3.21 2.85
N LEU A 10 -9.10 -3.19 1.89
CA LEU A 10 -7.98 -4.15 1.87
C LEU A 10 -7.11 -4.03 3.13
N LEU A 11 -6.71 -2.83 3.51
CA LEU A 11 -5.92 -2.60 4.72
C LEU A 11 -6.63 -3.18 5.95
N ASN A 12 -7.90 -2.83 6.16
CA ASN A 12 -8.69 -3.35 7.28
C ASN A 12 -8.83 -4.88 7.27
N ARG A 13 -8.97 -5.51 6.10
CA ARG A 13 -9.01 -6.98 5.96
C ARG A 13 -7.69 -7.64 6.33
N LEU A 14 -6.56 -7.01 5.99
CA LEU A 14 -5.23 -7.48 6.38
C LEU A 14 -5.03 -7.34 7.89
N LEU A 15 -5.34 -6.17 8.46
CA LEU A 15 -5.19 -5.92 9.90
C LEU A 15 -6.10 -6.82 10.76
N SER A 16 -7.28 -7.18 10.26
CA SER A 16 -8.20 -8.11 10.94
C SER A 16 -7.95 -9.59 10.60
N LEU A 17 -6.85 -9.92 9.91
CA LEU A 17 -6.47 -11.29 9.52
C LEU A 17 -7.53 -12.04 8.69
N LYS A 18 -8.41 -11.30 8.00
CA LYS A 18 -9.46 -11.87 7.13
C LYS A 18 -8.91 -12.22 5.76
N GLU A 19 -7.90 -11.48 5.29
CA GLU A 19 -7.20 -11.76 4.05
C GLU A 19 -6.23 -12.94 4.24
N PRO A 20 -6.17 -13.93 3.32
CA PRO A 20 -5.23 -15.04 3.43
C PRO A 20 -3.80 -14.54 3.27
N SER A 21 -3.07 -14.46 4.39
CA SER A 21 -1.68 -13.99 4.47
C SER A 21 -0.92 -14.92 5.41
N HIS A 22 0.31 -15.28 5.05
CA HIS A 22 1.14 -16.18 5.88
C HIS A 22 2.22 -15.41 6.63
N PHE A 23 2.78 -14.39 5.98
CA PHE A 23 3.81 -13.53 6.54
C PHE A 23 3.55 -12.06 6.19
N LEU A 24 3.40 -11.26 7.25
CA LEU A 24 3.23 -9.82 7.24
C LEU A 24 4.55 -9.20 7.73
N LEU A 25 5.22 -8.47 6.84
CA LEU A 25 6.48 -7.79 7.16
C LEU A 25 6.20 -6.32 7.48
N CYS A 26 6.68 -5.85 8.62
CA CYS A 26 6.74 -4.43 8.94
C CYS A 26 8.17 -3.94 8.80
N ILE A 27 8.38 -2.87 8.04
CA ILE A 27 9.68 -2.22 7.91
C ILE A 27 9.55 -0.86 8.58
N ASP A 28 10.39 -0.62 9.57
CA ASP A 28 10.41 0.62 10.32
C ASP A 28 11.81 1.23 10.34
N SER A 29 11.93 2.37 11.01
CA SER A 29 13.15 3.16 11.05
C SER A 29 13.36 3.79 12.43
N LEU A 30 14.56 4.35 12.66
CA LEU A 30 14.83 5.16 13.84
C LEU A 30 13.89 6.37 13.94
N PHE A 31 13.48 6.92 12.79
CA PHE A 31 12.59 8.07 12.74
C PHE A 31 11.14 7.69 13.03
N GLN A 32 10.71 6.48 12.71
CA GLN A 32 9.37 6.00 13.04
C GLN A 32 9.40 4.49 13.23
N SER A 33 9.29 4.05 14.48
CA SER A 33 9.24 2.65 14.87
C SER A 33 7.87 2.01 14.58
N SER A 34 7.84 0.68 14.53
CA SER A 34 6.61 -0.09 14.30
C SER A 34 5.67 -0.14 15.50
N PHE A 35 6.05 0.41 16.65
CA PHE A 35 5.31 0.29 17.90
C PHE A 35 3.85 0.73 17.77
N HIS A 36 3.59 1.93 17.24
CA HIS A 36 2.24 2.46 17.07
C HIS A 36 1.42 1.61 16.09
N PHE A 37 2.02 1.21 14.97
CA PHE A 37 1.35 0.37 13.97
C PHE A 37 1.04 -1.03 14.50
N THR A 38 1.94 -1.61 15.30
CA THR A 38 1.72 -2.90 15.95
C THR A 38 0.52 -2.83 16.90
N ARG A 39 0.33 -1.71 17.61
CA ARG A 39 -0.87 -1.49 18.44
C ARG A 39 -2.14 -1.36 17.61
N GLU A 40 -2.08 -0.69 16.46
CA GLU A 40 -3.22 -0.63 15.53
C GLU A 40 -3.56 -2.01 14.97
N LEU A 41 -2.56 -2.81 14.58
CA LEU A 41 -2.75 -4.18 14.14
C LEU A 41 -3.51 -4.98 15.20
N VAL A 42 -3.00 -4.99 16.43
CA VAL A 42 -3.60 -5.70 17.57
C VAL A 42 -5.03 -5.23 17.85
N ARG A 43 -5.27 -3.91 17.79
CA ARG A 43 -6.62 -3.33 17.99
C ARG A 43 -7.62 -3.82 16.95
N CYS A 44 -7.18 -3.97 15.70
CA CYS A 44 -8.02 -4.45 14.60
C CYS A 44 -8.26 -5.97 14.60
N LEU A 45 -7.56 -6.72 15.45
CA LEU A 45 -7.75 -8.17 15.55
C LEU A 45 -9.12 -8.52 16.18
N PRO A 46 -9.70 -9.66 15.80
CA PRO A 46 -10.78 -10.27 16.57
C PRO A 46 -10.33 -10.51 18.02
N LYS A 47 -11.21 -10.24 18.99
CA LYS A 47 -10.89 -10.33 20.44
C LYS A 47 -10.42 -11.69 20.91
N GLU A 48 -10.76 -12.76 20.18
CA GLU A 48 -10.46 -14.15 20.52
C GLU A 48 -9.17 -14.66 19.88
N THR A 49 -8.48 -13.85 19.07
CA THR A 49 -7.25 -14.26 18.39
C THR A 49 -6.09 -14.36 19.38
N PRO A 50 -5.50 -15.56 19.59
CA PRO A 50 -4.33 -15.70 20.44
C PRO A 50 -3.13 -14.99 19.83
N ILE A 51 -2.38 -14.26 20.66
CA ILE A 51 -1.18 -13.52 20.24
C ILE A 51 0.03 -14.10 20.97
N ILE A 52 0.90 -14.78 20.21
CA ILE A 52 2.18 -15.29 20.69
C ILE A 52 3.24 -14.24 20.37
N TYR A 53 3.77 -13.58 21.40
CA TYR A 53 4.77 -12.54 21.26
C TYR A 53 6.18 -13.11 21.44
N LEU A 54 7.00 -13.01 20.39
CA LEU A 54 8.41 -13.39 20.38
C LEU A 54 9.25 -12.14 20.58
N SER A 55 9.90 -12.06 21.74
CA SER A 55 10.71 -10.93 22.17
C SER A 55 12.20 -11.20 22.00
N PHE A 56 12.87 -10.38 21.18
CA PHE A 56 14.33 -10.30 21.06
C PHE A 56 14.88 -9.04 21.72
N GLU A 57 14.12 -7.93 21.70
CA GLU A 57 14.53 -6.64 22.27
C GLU A 57 13.50 -6.06 23.26
N THR A 58 12.28 -6.60 23.29
CA THR A 58 11.21 -6.12 24.16
C THR A 58 11.30 -6.73 25.56
N ILE A 59 11.71 -5.96 26.56
CA ILE A 59 11.90 -6.47 27.92
C ILE A 59 10.56 -6.75 28.62
N ASN A 60 9.59 -5.85 28.49
CA ASN A 60 8.32 -5.92 29.21
C ASN A 60 7.26 -6.61 28.35
N ALA A 61 6.62 -7.64 28.90
CA ALA A 61 5.54 -8.34 28.22
C ALA A 61 4.38 -7.36 27.90
N PRO A 62 3.98 -7.22 26.63
CA PRO A 62 2.85 -6.38 26.26
C PRO A 62 1.54 -6.93 26.85
N SER A 63 0.63 -6.05 27.28
CA SER A 63 -0.63 -6.44 27.91
C SER A 63 -1.59 -7.21 26.99
N PHE A 64 -1.39 -7.11 25.68
CA PHE A 64 -2.20 -7.81 24.68
C PHE A 64 -1.65 -9.19 24.30
N ALA A 65 -0.41 -9.53 24.72
CA ALA A 65 0.17 -10.82 24.42
C ALA A 65 -0.53 -11.91 25.24
N THR A 66 -1.01 -12.96 24.57
CA THR A 66 -1.54 -14.16 25.24
C THR A 66 -0.39 -14.97 25.82
N ASP A 67 0.67 -15.12 25.03
CA ASP A 67 1.90 -15.78 25.43
C ASP A 67 3.09 -14.86 25.12
N PHE A 68 4.06 -14.81 26.03
CA PHE A 68 5.26 -14.00 25.87
C PHE A 68 6.50 -14.88 25.98
N LEU A 69 7.27 -14.95 24.90
CA LEU A 69 8.46 -15.80 24.79
C LEU A 69 9.70 -14.93 24.57
N ARG A 70 10.61 -14.95 25.54
CA ARG A 70 11.95 -14.35 25.40
C ARG A 70 12.85 -15.24 24.55
N CYS A 71 13.43 -14.64 23.52
CA CYS A 71 14.20 -15.32 22.47
C CYS A 71 15.70 -14.98 22.49
N ASP A 72 16.14 -14.10 23.38
CA ASP A 72 17.51 -13.56 23.52
C ASP A 72 18.63 -14.61 23.67
N GLN A 73 18.31 -15.84 24.09
CA GLN A 73 19.27 -16.93 24.29
C GLN A 73 18.79 -18.30 23.80
N ARG A 74 17.73 -18.33 22.98
CA ARG A 74 17.14 -19.60 22.51
C ARG A 74 17.57 -19.90 21.09
N SER A 75 17.74 -21.18 20.76
CA SER A 75 17.92 -21.57 19.38
C SER A 75 16.62 -21.36 18.60
N ILE A 76 16.74 -21.12 17.29
CA ILE A 76 15.60 -20.96 16.38
C ILE A 76 14.69 -22.20 16.39
N GLN A 77 15.30 -23.39 16.51
CA GLN A 77 14.57 -24.66 16.62
C GLN A 77 13.79 -24.77 17.93
N ASP A 78 14.37 -24.30 19.04
CA ASP A 78 13.65 -24.28 20.32
C ASP A 78 12.48 -23.31 20.28
N ILE A 79 12.65 -22.14 19.64
CA ILE A 79 11.58 -21.16 19.49
C ILE A 79 10.45 -21.76 18.65
N SER A 80 10.73 -22.32 17.47
CA SER A 80 9.70 -22.93 16.62
C SER A 80 9.02 -24.13 17.28
N ASN A 81 9.76 -24.95 18.04
CA ASN A 81 9.19 -26.04 18.82
C ASN A 81 8.26 -25.56 19.94
N ASN A 82 8.56 -24.44 20.59
CA ASN A 82 7.67 -23.85 21.60
C ASN A 82 6.42 -23.24 20.96
N VAL A 83 6.59 -22.48 19.88
CA VAL A 83 5.47 -21.87 19.15
C VAL A 83 4.53 -22.93 18.60
N SER A 84 5.08 -24.01 18.03
CA SER A 84 4.27 -25.10 17.49
C SER A 84 3.45 -25.78 18.58
N LYS A 85 3.92 -25.89 19.83
CA LYS A 85 3.20 -26.46 20.99
C LYS A 85 2.08 -25.56 21.51
N LEU A 86 2.21 -24.25 21.37
CA LEU A 86 1.22 -23.30 21.84
C LEU A 86 -0.01 -23.30 20.93
N HIS A 87 -1.20 -23.42 21.54
CA HIS A 87 -2.48 -23.40 20.85
C HIS A 87 -2.57 -24.41 19.69
N LYS A 88 -2.04 -25.63 19.87
CA LYS A 88 -2.12 -26.73 18.87
C LYS A 88 -3.55 -27.17 18.58
N ASP A 89 -4.36 -27.22 19.62
CA ASP A 89 -5.73 -27.75 19.54
C ASP A 89 -6.73 -26.65 19.13
N SER A 90 -6.27 -25.41 18.97
CA SER A 90 -7.13 -24.31 18.57
C SER A 90 -7.39 -24.37 17.06
N THR A 91 -8.67 -24.34 16.68
CA THR A 91 -9.08 -24.20 15.29
C THR A 91 -9.10 -22.76 14.81
N SER A 92 -8.94 -21.79 15.72
CA SER A 92 -8.94 -20.36 15.41
C SER A 92 -7.59 -19.90 14.85
N LYS A 93 -7.63 -18.81 14.06
CA LYS A 93 -6.40 -18.17 13.61
C LYS A 93 -5.64 -17.58 14.80
N LYS A 94 -4.33 -17.74 14.81
CA LYS A 94 -3.41 -17.15 15.79
C LYS A 94 -2.38 -16.25 15.11
N LEU A 95 -1.94 -15.23 15.84
CA LEU A 95 -0.92 -14.30 15.38
C LEU A 95 0.38 -14.55 16.15
N VAL A 96 1.47 -14.79 15.42
CA VAL A 96 2.82 -14.78 15.99
C VAL A 96 3.46 -13.44 15.66
N LEU A 97 3.78 -12.68 16.70
CA LEU A 97 4.34 -11.34 16.59
C LEU A 97 5.82 -11.40 16.96
N ILE A 98 6.71 -11.08 16.02
CA ILE A 98 8.15 -10.98 16.23
C ILE A 98 8.51 -9.50 16.33
N ASP A 99 9.05 -9.10 17.47
CA ASP A 99 9.42 -7.70 17.72
C ASP A 99 10.55 -7.22 16.82
N SER A 100 11.57 -8.05 16.56
CA SER A 100 12.72 -7.69 15.74
C SER A 100 13.32 -8.89 15.01
N LEU A 101 13.18 -8.90 13.68
CA LEU A 101 13.81 -9.87 12.78
C LEU A 101 15.33 -9.64 12.63
N ASN A 102 15.85 -8.53 13.15
CA ASN A 102 17.26 -8.15 13.05
C ASN A 102 18.21 -9.10 13.77
N PHE A 103 17.73 -9.76 14.83
CA PHE A 103 18.51 -10.70 15.64
C PHE A 103 18.65 -12.10 15.04
N ILE A 104 17.90 -12.40 13.97
CA ILE A 104 17.95 -13.69 13.30
C ILE A 104 18.97 -13.63 12.16
N LYS A 105 19.84 -14.65 12.10
CA LYS A 105 20.87 -14.78 11.05
C LYS A 105 20.21 -14.87 9.68
N ASN A 106 20.86 -14.28 8.67
CA ASN A 106 20.29 -14.17 7.32
C ASN A 106 19.94 -15.54 6.71
N GLU A 107 20.84 -16.52 6.88
CA GLU A 107 20.66 -17.91 6.41
C GLU A 107 19.46 -18.62 7.03
N GLU A 108 19.09 -18.24 8.26
CA GLU A 108 18.05 -18.92 9.04
C GLU A 108 16.69 -18.24 8.91
N LEU A 109 16.61 -17.00 8.41
CA LEU A 109 15.37 -16.21 8.31
C LEU A 109 14.25 -16.95 7.57
N ALA A 110 14.53 -17.43 6.36
CA ALA A 110 13.52 -18.10 5.54
C ALA A 110 13.05 -19.42 6.17
N SER A 111 13.98 -20.19 6.74
CA SER A 111 13.68 -21.44 7.43
C SER A 111 12.84 -21.20 8.69
N PHE A 112 13.17 -20.15 9.45
CA PHE A 112 12.44 -19.79 10.66
C PHE A 112 11.01 -19.36 10.37
N ILE A 113 10.79 -18.41 9.45
CA ILE A 113 9.44 -17.96 9.06
C ILE A 113 8.61 -19.16 8.59
N ARG A 114 9.19 -20.03 7.77
CA ARG A 114 8.52 -21.25 7.27
C ARG A 114 8.20 -22.26 8.38
N SER A 115 9.04 -22.36 9.41
CA SER A 115 8.81 -23.29 10.53
C SER A 115 7.65 -22.87 11.44
N ILE A 116 7.30 -21.58 11.43
CA ILE A 116 6.24 -21.00 12.25
C ILE A 116 4.95 -20.82 11.45
N ALA A 117 5.06 -20.40 10.19
CA ALA A 117 3.90 -20.13 9.36
C ALA A 117 3.14 -21.40 9.01
N ASP A 118 1.85 -21.42 9.29
CA ASP A 118 0.92 -22.49 8.95
C ASP A 118 -0.43 -21.87 8.50
N PRO A 119 -1.42 -22.65 8.02
CA PRO A 119 -2.69 -22.08 7.54
C PRO A 119 -3.51 -21.29 8.58
N GLN A 120 -3.29 -21.55 9.88
CA GLN A 120 -3.95 -20.90 11.01
C GLN A 120 -3.03 -19.87 11.70
N THR A 121 -1.72 -19.97 11.51
CA THR A 121 -0.69 -19.13 12.12
C THR A 121 -0.19 -18.10 11.13
N ILE A 122 -0.54 -16.84 11.39
CA ILE A 122 -0.03 -15.70 10.63
C ILE A 122 1.15 -15.13 11.39
N VAL A 123 2.27 -14.93 10.68
CA VAL A 123 3.47 -14.32 11.24
C VAL A 123 3.47 -12.84 10.91
N PHE A 124 3.61 -11.98 11.92
CA PHE A 124 3.91 -10.57 11.78
C PHE A 124 5.29 -10.31 12.36
N GLY A 125 6.20 -9.72 11.60
CA GLY A 125 7.55 -9.42 12.07
C GLY A 125 8.01 -8.03 11.67
N THR A 126 8.67 -7.32 12.59
CA THR A 126 9.31 -6.04 12.30
C THR A 126 10.75 -6.24 11.88
N TYR A 127 11.19 -5.49 10.87
CA TYR A 127 12.57 -5.36 10.47
C TYR A 127 12.98 -3.89 10.53
N HIS A 128 13.99 -3.59 11.33
CA HIS A 128 14.53 -2.25 11.47
C HIS A 128 15.54 -1.97 10.37
N GLN A 129 15.22 -1.04 9.48
CA GLN A 129 16.04 -0.76 8.30
C GLN A 129 17.39 -0.11 8.62
N ASN A 130 17.50 0.56 9.77
CA ASN A 130 18.68 1.31 10.17
C ASN A 130 19.64 0.52 11.08
N ILE A 131 19.36 -0.75 11.39
CA ILE A 131 20.28 -1.59 12.16
C ILE A 131 21.33 -2.18 11.21
N PRO A 132 22.63 -1.85 11.39
CA PRO A 132 23.68 -2.41 10.57
C PRO A 132 23.78 -3.91 10.82
N ARG A 133 23.78 -4.71 9.76
CA ARG A 133 24.09 -6.14 9.83
C ARG A 133 25.55 -6.35 9.49
N THR A 134 26.24 -7.16 10.29
CA THR A 134 27.55 -7.67 9.92
C THR A 134 27.39 -8.54 8.69
N SER A 135 27.74 -8.02 7.52
CA SER A 135 27.93 -8.87 6.35
C SER A 135 29.13 -9.78 6.67
N PRO A 136 28.94 -11.11 6.65
CA PRO A 136 30.06 -12.02 6.83
C PRO A 136 31.12 -11.72 5.76
N ALA A 137 32.39 -11.91 6.12
CA ALA A 137 33.52 -11.67 5.23
C ALA A 137 33.27 -12.27 3.85
N GLN A 138 33.60 -11.50 2.81
CA GLN A 138 33.16 -11.57 1.40
C GLN A 138 33.37 -12.92 0.66
N SER A 139 33.78 -13.99 1.34
CA SER A 139 34.15 -15.28 0.76
C SER A 139 33.11 -16.40 0.91
N GLU A 140 32.24 -16.41 1.93
CA GLU A 140 31.36 -17.58 2.18
C GLU A 140 29.87 -17.39 1.79
N LEU A 141 29.39 -16.16 1.64
CA LEU A 141 27.94 -15.85 1.52
C LEU A 141 27.59 -14.94 0.34
N LYS A 142 28.44 -14.94 -0.69
CA LYS A 142 28.33 -14.05 -1.86
C LYS A 142 27.02 -14.21 -2.65
N ASP A 143 26.39 -15.38 -2.56
CA ASP A 143 25.17 -15.72 -3.31
C ASP A 143 23.87 -15.53 -2.49
N ILE A 144 23.95 -15.19 -1.20
CA ILE A 144 22.75 -14.99 -0.38
C ILE A 144 22.29 -13.53 -0.46
N PRO A 145 21.01 -13.28 -0.80
CA PRO A 145 20.49 -11.92 -0.85
C PRO A 145 20.55 -11.23 0.52
N PRO A 146 20.61 -9.89 0.56
CA PRO A 146 20.49 -9.13 1.80
C PRO A 146 19.19 -9.49 2.54
N ALA A 147 19.24 -9.46 3.88
CA ALA A 147 18.13 -9.87 4.74
C ALA A 147 16.82 -9.13 4.42
N LEU A 148 16.88 -7.82 4.19
CA LEU A 148 15.70 -7.03 3.81
C LEU A 148 15.10 -7.52 2.48
N SER A 149 15.92 -7.74 1.46
CA SER A 149 15.48 -8.24 0.15
C SER A 149 14.87 -9.64 0.25
N LEU A 150 15.46 -10.51 1.06
CA LEU A 150 14.93 -11.84 1.34
C LEU A 150 13.56 -11.76 2.01
N LEU A 151 13.42 -10.92 3.04
CA LEU A 151 12.17 -10.73 3.78
C LEU A 151 11.07 -10.13 2.90
N GLN A 152 11.38 -9.10 2.10
CA GLN A 152 10.44 -8.50 1.14
C GLN A 152 10.03 -9.50 0.04
N PHE A 153 10.91 -10.44 -0.30
CA PHE A 153 10.61 -11.50 -1.27
C PHE A 153 9.62 -12.53 -0.72
N ILE A 154 9.82 -13.00 0.52
CA ILE A 154 8.95 -14.01 1.14
C ILE A 154 7.66 -13.44 1.75
N ALA A 155 7.61 -12.13 2.01
CA ALA A 155 6.44 -11.47 2.58
C ALA A 155 5.24 -11.44 1.63
N SER A 156 4.06 -11.78 2.18
CA SER A 156 2.79 -11.69 1.46
C SER A 156 2.27 -10.25 1.40
N SER A 157 2.44 -9.51 2.49
CA SER A 157 2.20 -8.07 2.56
C SER A 157 3.33 -7.39 3.32
N ILE A 158 3.70 -6.20 2.87
CA ILE A 158 4.78 -5.39 3.43
C ILE A 158 4.18 -4.06 3.86
N PHE A 159 4.53 -3.63 5.07
CA PHE A 159 4.10 -2.41 5.72
C PHE A 159 5.34 -1.54 5.97
N GLU A 160 5.61 -0.57 5.11
CA GLU A 160 6.72 0.36 5.27
C GLU A 160 6.23 1.62 5.99
N ILE A 161 6.83 1.90 7.14
CA ILE A 161 6.44 3.00 8.02
C ILE A 161 7.44 4.14 7.88
N SER A 162 6.91 5.35 7.68
CA SER A 162 7.70 6.57 7.59
C SER A 162 7.05 7.70 8.39
N PRO A 163 7.84 8.62 8.96
CA PRO A 163 7.28 9.80 9.61
C PRO A 163 6.55 10.67 8.58
N ILE A 164 5.50 11.36 9.03
CA ILE A 164 4.82 12.38 8.22
C ILE A 164 5.20 13.76 8.74
N ASN A 165 5.51 14.68 7.82
CA ASN A 165 5.66 16.07 8.17
C ASN A 165 4.31 16.77 8.12
N VAL A 166 3.85 17.24 9.28
CA VAL A 166 2.83 18.28 9.35
C VAL A 166 3.57 19.56 9.68
N VAL A 167 3.86 20.38 8.67
CA VAL A 167 4.41 21.72 8.89
C VAL A 167 3.28 22.57 9.49
N GLU A 168 3.33 22.80 10.79
CA GLU A 168 2.60 23.90 11.41
C GLU A 168 3.25 25.21 10.92
N ASN A 169 2.51 25.98 10.13
CA ASN A 169 2.81 27.38 9.72
C ASN A 169 3.74 27.63 8.53
N GLY A 170 3.52 26.92 7.41
CA GLY A 170 3.90 27.40 6.09
C GLY A 170 5.38 27.25 5.73
N ILE A 171 5.61 26.88 4.48
CA ILE A 171 6.92 26.65 3.85
C ILE A 171 7.58 25.33 4.31
N ASN A 172 6.91 24.22 3.98
CA ASN A 172 7.38 23.28 2.95
C ASN A 172 6.15 22.50 2.47
N LYS A 173 5.80 22.67 1.19
CA LYS A 173 4.59 22.16 0.53
C LYS A 173 4.67 20.67 0.17
N GLU A 174 5.51 19.91 0.86
CA GLU A 174 5.61 18.46 0.69
C GLU A 174 5.42 17.83 2.06
N GLY A 175 4.36 17.01 2.22
CA GLY A 175 4.06 16.29 3.47
C GLY A 175 5.10 15.23 3.87
N THR A 176 6.31 15.31 3.32
CA THR A 176 7.45 14.42 3.47
C THR A 176 8.72 15.28 3.63
N ILE A 177 9.58 14.91 4.58
CA ILE A 177 10.97 15.41 4.60
C ILE A 177 11.62 14.87 3.34
N GLU A 178 12.31 15.73 2.58
CA GLU A 178 13.17 15.30 1.49
C GLU A 178 14.07 14.15 1.99
N GLU A 179 14.07 13.02 1.26
CA GLU A 179 14.78 11.81 1.67
C GLU A 179 16.26 12.10 1.96
N GLU A 180 16.89 12.98 1.17
CA GLU A 180 18.26 13.45 1.35
C GLU A 180 18.52 14.14 2.71
N VAL A 181 17.57 14.95 3.18
CA VAL A 181 17.66 15.61 4.49
C VAL A 181 17.57 14.56 5.60
N MET A 182 16.69 13.57 5.43
CA MET A 182 16.53 12.49 6.39
C MET A 182 17.79 11.60 6.46
N GLU A 183 18.40 11.31 5.32
CA GLU A 183 19.68 10.59 5.25
C GLU A 183 20.82 11.38 5.93
N SER A 184 20.87 12.70 5.73
CA SER A 184 21.82 13.59 6.42
C SER A 184 21.64 13.54 7.94
N TYR A 185 20.39 13.55 8.42
CA TYR A 185 20.08 13.38 9.84
C TYR A 185 20.50 12.01 10.37
N LEU A 186 20.21 10.94 9.62
CA LEU A 186 20.59 9.58 9.99
C LEU A 186 22.10 9.42 10.09
N SER A 187 22.85 9.95 9.12
CA SER A 187 24.32 9.87 9.07
C SER A 187 25.00 10.53 10.28
N LYS A 188 24.34 11.56 10.84
CA LYS A 188 24.80 12.29 12.03
C LYS A 188 24.18 11.79 13.32
N LEU A 189 23.32 10.76 13.25
CA LEU A 189 22.43 10.34 14.34
C LEU A 189 21.68 11.52 14.98
N TYR A 190 21.33 12.51 14.16
CA TYR A 190 20.55 13.66 14.57
C TYR A 190 19.07 13.32 14.49
N LEU A 191 18.39 13.31 15.64
CA LEU A 191 16.96 13.02 15.72
C LEU A 191 16.19 14.34 15.86
N PRO A 192 15.52 14.81 14.79
CA PRO A 192 14.78 16.07 14.86
C PRO A 192 13.57 15.97 15.79
N ARG A 193 13.34 17.03 16.57
CA ARG A 193 12.18 17.13 17.47
C ARG A 193 10.88 17.25 16.67
N ASN A 194 9.78 16.72 17.21
CA ASN A 194 8.43 16.80 16.64
C ASN A 194 8.26 16.19 15.24
N ILE A 195 9.21 15.36 14.81
CA ILE A 195 9.18 14.62 13.54
C ILE A 195 9.17 13.13 13.83
N CYS A 196 10.07 12.67 14.70
CA CYS A 196 10.24 11.25 14.96
C CYS A 196 9.14 10.67 15.86
N ASN A 197 8.74 9.43 15.60
CA ASN A 197 7.84 8.62 16.41
C ASN A 197 6.56 9.36 16.82
N ARG A 198 5.94 10.06 15.86
CA ARG A 198 4.63 10.68 16.07
C ARG A 198 3.54 9.61 16.05
N ASP A 199 2.42 9.91 16.70
CA ASP A 199 1.22 9.07 16.60
C ASP A 199 0.59 9.11 15.20
N THR A 200 0.81 10.19 14.46
CA THR A 200 0.43 10.29 13.05
C THR A 200 1.64 9.99 12.16
N TYR A 201 1.50 9.04 11.25
CA TYR A 201 2.59 8.61 10.37
C TYR A 201 2.05 8.12 9.02
N LYS A 202 2.97 7.95 8.05
CA LYS A 202 2.69 7.43 6.72
C LYS A 202 2.98 5.93 6.70
N LEU A 203 2.07 5.18 6.07
CA LEU A 203 2.20 3.75 5.83
C LEU A 203 2.15 3.49 4.32
N ILE A 204 3.15 2.80 3.79
CA ILE A 204 3.13 2.26 2.43
C ILE A 204 2.85 0.75 2.53
N LEU A 205 1.70 0.33 2.00
CA LEU A 205 1.29 -1.06 1.92
C LEU A 205 1.65 -1.60 0.55
N THR A 206 2.50 -2.63 0.50
CA THR A 206 2.72 -3.46 -0.67
C THR A 206 2.06 -4.83 -0.45
N ASN A 207 0.99 -5.12 -1.18
CA ASN A 207 0.25 -6.40 -1.08
C ASN A 207 0.45 -7.23 -2.36
N ARG A 208 0.86 -8.50 -2.20
CA ARG A 208 1.04 -9.43 -3.33
C ARG A 208 -0.23 -10.25 -3.55
N ARG A 209 -0.83 -10.11 -4.74
CA ARG A 209 -1.97 -10.93 -5.15
C ARG A 209 -1.55 -12.37 -5.43
N LYS A 210 -2.52 -13.29 -5.46
CA LYS A 210 -2.32 -14.69 -5.91
C LYS A 210 -1.74 -14.80 -7.32
N SER A 211 -1.94 -13.80 -8.18
CA SER A 211 -1.34 -13.71 -9.51
C SER A 211 0.14 -13.32 -9.51
N GLY A 212 0.72 -13.00 -8.36
CA GLY A 212 2.10 -12.51 -8.22
C GLY A 212 2.24 -10.99 -8.39
N ARG A 213 1.22 -10.28 -8.89
CA ARG A 213 1.26 -8.81 -9.03
C ARG A 213 1.24 -8.13 -7.66
N ALA A 214 2.16 -7.18 -7.47
CA ALA A 214 2.19 -6.30 -6.30
C ALA A 214 1.27 -5.09 -6.51
N LEU A 215 0.48 -4.77 -5.49
CA LEU A 215 -0.30 -3.54 -5.38
C LEU A 215 0.32 -2.66 -4.30
N ILE A 216 0.48 -1.37 -4.59
CA ILE A 216 1.08 -0.41 -3.66
C ILE A 216 0.03 0.65 -3.33
N TYR A 217 -0.19 0.86 -2.04
CA TYR A 217 -1.11 1.88 -1.51
C TYR A 217 -0.41 2.70 -0.44
N LYS A 218 -0.68 4.00 -0.39
CA LYS A 218 -0.15 4.92 0.62
C LYS A 218 -1.29 5.35 1.54
N PHE A 219 -1.06 5.31 2.85
CA PHE A 219 -2.03 5.68 3.87
C PHE A 219 -1.41 6.66 4.88
N LYS A 220 -2.27 7.52 5.44
CA LYS A 220 -2.00 8.28 6.65
C LYS A 220 -2.73 7.61 7.79
N ILE A 221 -2.00 7.29 8.86
CA ILE A 221 -2.53 6.66 10.06
C ILE A 221 -2.38 7.63 11.21
N ASP A 222 -3.42 7.78 12.01
CA ASP A 222 -3.37 8.45 13.31
C ASP A 222 -3.74 7.45 14.41
N SER A 223 -2.74 7.08 15.22
CA SER A 223 -2.90 6.12 16.31
C SER A 223 -3.61 6.66 17.55
N GLN A 224 -3.81 7.97 17.68
CA GLN A 224 -4.64 8.52 18.77
C GLN A 224 -6.12 8.39 18.44
N SER A 225 -6.51 8.78 17.23
CA SER A 225 -7.90 8.71 16.78
C SER A 225 -8.29 7.36 16.16
N HIS A 226 -7.30 6.50 15.90
CA HIS A 226 -7.45 5.22 15.19
C HIS A 226 -8.10 5.40 13.82
N THR A 227 -7.69 6.45 13.09
CA THR A 227 -8.21 6.76 11.76
C THR A 227 -7.21 6.41 10.67
N PHE A 228 -7.71 5.79 9.60
CA PHE A 228 -6.95 5.43 8.41
C PHE A 228 -7.50 6.22 7.22
N SER A 229 -6.67 7.03 6.58
CA SER A 229 -7.02 7.75 5.36
C SER A 229 -6.04 7.46 4.24
N VAL A 230 -6.50 7.55 2.99
CA VAL A 230 -5.62 7.41 1.83
C VAL A 230 -4.70 8.62 1.79
N PHE A 231 -3.40 8.40 1.60
CA PHE A 231 -2.44 9.47 1.48
C PHE A 231 -2.43 9.97 0.03
N THR A 232 -3.03 11.13 -0.20
CA THR A 232 -2.93 11.84 -1.47
C THR A 232 -1.73 12.77 -1.39
N GLU A 233 -0.76 12.58 -2.27
CA GLU A 233 0.29 13.58 -2.50
C GLU A 233 -0.40 14.73 -3.26
N GLU A 234 -0.63 15.87 -2.59
CA GLU A 234 -1.03 17.09 -3.27
C GLU A 234 0.12 17.45 -4.22
N LYS A 235 -0.02 17.06 -5.48
CA LYS A 235 0.89 17.52 -6.54
C LYS A 235 0.60 19.00 -6.77
N ASP A 236 1.65 19.81 -6.83
CA ASP A 236 1.59 21.19 -7.27
C ASP A 236 0.73 21.30 -8.53
N THR A 237 -0.46 21.87 -8.37
CA THR A 237 -1.24 22.38 -9.51
C THR A 237 -0.91 23.85 -9.64
N ASP A 238 0.37 24.15 -9.88
CA ASP A 238 0.84 25.47 -10.32
C ASP A 238 1.01 25.51 -11.86
N GLU A 239 0.33 24.61 -12.57
CA GLU A 239 -0.09 24.85 -13.96
C GLU A 239 -1.62 24.85 -14.00
N GLN A 240 -2.19 26.05 -14.05
CA GLN A 240 -3.57 26.27 -14.47
C GLN A 240 -3.73 25.81 -15.93
N GLN A 241 -3.96 24.52 -16.14
CA GLN A 241 -4.76 24.07 -17.26
C GLN A 241 -6.16 23.75 -16.73
N PRO A 242 -7.23 24.31 -17.33
CA PRO A 242 -8.58 24.01 -16.90
C PRO A 242 -8.79 22.50 -17.02
N GLN A 243 -9.10 21.85 -15.88
CA GLN A 243 -9.46 20.44 -15.82
C GLN A 243 -10.59 20.21 -16.82
N THR A 244 -10.29 19.55 -17.92
CA THR A 244 -11.29 19.24 -18.94
C THR A 244 -12.23 18.22 -18.33
N GLU A 245 -13.54 18.37 -18.55
CA GLU A 245 -14.60 17.50 -18.01
C GLU A 245 -14.31 15.99 -18.20
N ALA A 246 -13.55 15.65 -19.25
CA ALA A 246 -13.05 14.32 -19.56
C ALA A 246 -12.18 13.68 -18.44
N ASP A 247 -11.35 14.44 -17.74
CA ASP A 247 -10.49 13.90 -16.67
C ASP A 247 -11.28 13.63 -15.38
N LEU A 248 -12.27 14.48 -15.09
CA LEU A 248 -13.19 14.27 -13.97
C LEU A 248 -14.02 12.99 -14.20
N LEU A 249 -14.55 12.81 -15.42
CA LEU A 249 -15.31 11.63 -15.83
C LEU A 249 -14.49 10.34 -15.83
N ARG A 250 -13.18 10.42 -16.11
CA ARG A 250 -12.26 9.28 -16.05
C ARG A 250 -12.01 8.79 -14.63
N SER A 251 -12.06 9.68 -13.63
CA SER A 251 -11.91 9.30 -12.23
C SER A 251 -13.17 8.62 -11.66
N LEU A 252 -14.33 8.88 -12.25
CA LEU A 252 -15.64 8.41 -11.79
C LEU A 252 -16.11 7.12 -12.47
N THR A 253 -15.55 6.76 -13.63
CA THR A 253 -15.98 5.59 -14.41
C THR A 253 -14.88 4.52 -14.52
N THR A 254 -15.26 3.24 -14.48
CA THR A 254 -14.31 2.09 -14.53
C THR A 254 -13.93 1.68 -15.96
N PHE A 255 -14.60 2.24 -16.97
CA PHE A 255 -14.30 2.01 -18.38
C PHE A 255 -13.71 3.29 -18.98
N SER A 256 -12.63 3.19 -19.76
CA SER A 256 -12.08 4.35 -20.47
C SER A 256 -13.07 4.83 -21.51
N LEU A 257 -13.74 5.95 -21.22
CA LEU A 257 -14.62 6.66 -22.16
C LEU A 257 -13.84 7.54 -23.14
N THR A 258 -12.52 7.69 -22.95
CA THR A 258 -11.64 8.47 -23.83
C THR A 258 -11.05 7.60 -24.93
N THR A 259 -10.98 8.16 -26.14
CA THR A 259 -10.23 7.59 -27.26
C THR A 259 -8.74 7.60 -26.94
N SER A 260 -8.06 6.48 -27.21
CA SER A 260 -6.60 6.44 -27.13
C SER A 260 -5.99 7.39 -28.15
N SER A 261 -4.81 7.95 -27.88
CA SER A 261 -4.08 8.82 -28.83
C SER A 261 -3.92 8.17 -30.21
N ARG A 262 -3.75 6.84 -30.24
CA ARG A 262 -3.68 6.05 -31.47
C ARG A 262 -5.03 5.98 -32.22
N GLN A 263 -6.15 5.92 -31.49
CA GLN A 263 -7.49 5.92 -32.09
C GLN A 263 -7.88 7.31 -32.59
N GLN A 264 -7.47 8.36 -31.87
CA GLN A 264 -7.64 9.75 -32.27
C GLN A 264 -6.91 10.01 -33.60
N GLN A 265 -5.62 9.66 -33.68
CA GLN A 265 -4.82 9.79 -34.89
C GLN A 265 -5.37 8.95 -36.05
N ALA A 266 -5.86 7.75 -35.77
CA ALA A 266 -6.50 6.92 -36.79
C ALA A 266 -7.79 7.57 -37.32
N LYS A 267 -8.61 8.16 -36.44
CA LYS A 267 -9.81 8.92 -36.84
C LYS A 267 -9.46 10.14 -37.69
N GLU A 268 -8.40 10.87 -37.33
CA GLU A 268 -7.93 12.04 -38.06
C GLU A 268 -7.29 11.71 -39.42
N GLN A 269 -6.75 10.50 -39.58
CA GLN A 269 -6.21 10.00 -40.86
C GLN A 269 -7.26 9.36 -41.77
N VAL A 270 -8.51 9.22 -41.32
CA VAL A 270 -9.59 8.72 -42.18
C VAL A 270 -10.02 9.84 -43.11
N ASP A 271 -9.59 9.71 -44.36
CA ASP A 271 -9.90 10.65 -45.43
C ASP A 271 -11.36 10.48 -45.85
N LEU A 272 -12.20 11.46 -45.53
CA LEU A 272 -13.62 11.45 -45.86
C LEU A 272 -13.83 12.26 -47.15
N PRO A 273 -14.16 11.62 -48.29
CA PRO A 273 -14.16 12.25 -49.62
C PRO A 273 -15.11 13.45 -49.78
N PHE A 274 -16.06 13.63 -48.86
CA PHE A 274 -17.09 14.66 -48.92
C PHE A 274 -17.04 15.68 -47.78
N LEU A 275 -16.10 15.55 -46.83
CA LEU A 275 -15.99 16.46 -45.70
C LEU A 275 -15.23 17.75 -46.08
N GLU A 276 -14.28 17.67 -47.01
CA GLU A 276 -13.55 18.83 -47.54
C GLU A 276 -14.45 19.81 -48.32
N ALA A 277 -15.58 19.32 -48.86
CA ALA A 277 -16.53 20.13 -49.62
C ALA A 277 -17.18 21.25 -48.77
N GLN A 278 -17.17 21.12 -47.45
CA GLN A 278 -17.71 22.13 -46.52
C GLN A 278 -16.65 23.14 -46.03
N SER A 279 -15.37 22.85 -46.23
CA SER A 279 -14.25 23.65 -45.70
C SER A 279 -13.85 24.80 -46.64
N PHE A 280 -14.04 24.61 -47.95
CA PHE A 280 -13.93 25.68 -48.93
C PHE A 280 -15.32 26.25 -49.15
N GLY A 281 -15.52 27.54 -48.85
CA GLY A 281 -16.80 28.27 -48.97
C GLY A 281 -17.36 28.42 -50.40
N ALA A 282 -17.08 27.48 -51.28
CA ALA A 282 -17.59 27.35 -52.65
C ALA A 282 -18.21 25.96 -52.92
N GLY A 283 -18.42 25.14 -51.89
CA GLY A 283 -19.24 23.91 -51.97
C GLY A 283 -20.66 24.18 -51.50
N GLY A 284 -21.66 23.78 -52.28
CA GLY A 284 -23.07 24.00 -51.96
C GLY A 284 -23.40 23.48 -50.56
N ALA A 285 -23.87 24.36 -49.69
CA ALA A 285 -24.51 23.94 -48.46
C ALA A 285 -25.71 23.08 -48.86
N ILE A 286 -25.70 21.79 -48.48
CA ILE A 286 -26.88 20.95 -48.61
C ILE A 286 -27.84 21.43 -47.53
N VAL A 287 -28.62 22.45 -47.86
CA VAL A 287 -29.78 22.86 -47.07
C VAL A 287 -30.89 21.94 -47.53
N TYR A 288 -31.32 21.05 -46.65
CA TYR A 288 -32.57 20.34 -46.86
C TYR A 288 -33.71 21.37 -46.75
N GLU A 289 -34.40 21.58 -47.86
CA GLU A 289 -35.56 22.46 -47.94
C GLU A 289 -36.76 21.53 -48.08
N TYR A 290 -37.67 21.54 -47.09
CA TYR A 290 -38.85 20.67 -47.08
C TYR A 290 -39.64 20.85 -48.39
N GLU A 291 -39.71 19.81 -49.22
CA GLU A 291 -40.57 19.83 -50.40
C GLU A 291 -42.00 19.51 -49.98
N LYS A 292 -42.99 20.11 -50.66
CA LYS A 292 -44.41 19.88 -50.36
C LYS A 292 -44.86 18.43 -50.64
N ASP A 293 -44.05 17.68 -51.36
CA ASP A 293 -44.26 16.29 -51.72
C ASP A 293 -43.45 15.32 -50.82
N ASP A 294 -42.72 15.82 -49.82
CA ASP A 294 -42.20 14.96 -48.74
C ASP A 294 -43.39 14.43 -47.94
N ASP A 295 -43.57 13.12 -47.99
CA ASP A 295 -44.58 12.35 -47.29
C ASP A 295 -44.24 12.26 -45.81
N TYR A 296 -44.34 13.42 -45.14
CA TYR A 296 -44.33 13.51 -43.69
C TYR A 296 -45.56 12.77 -43.14
N ASP A 297 -45.43 11.47 -42.93
CA ASP A 297 -46.43 10.65 -42.28
C ASP A 297 -46.26 10.82 -40.77
N GLU A 298 -47.25 11.42 -40.10
CA GLU A 298 -47.24 11.69 -38.65
C GLU A 298 -47.15 10.41 -37.79
N ASP A 299 -47.21 9.23 -38.41
CA ASP A 299 -47.20 7.92 -37.75
C ASP A 299 -45.81 7.22 -37.71
N ASP A 300 -44.69 7.85 -38.13
CA ASP A 300 -43.35 7.27 -37.90
C ASP A 300 -42.81 7.64 -36.50
N PRO A 301 -42.74 6.68 -35.55
CA PRO A 301 -42.31 6.94 -34.18
C PRO A 301 -40.79 7.10 -34.01
N TYR A 302 -40.00 7.06 -35.09
CA TYR A 302 -38.53 7.14 -35.03
C TYR A 302 -37.93 8.46 -35.54
N GLU A 303 -38.73 9.41 -36.04
CA GLU A 303 -38.25 10.76 -36.30
C GLU A 303 -38.53 11.66 -35.08
N ASP A 304 -37.48 11.88 -34.29
CA ASP A 304 -37.47 12.76 -33.11
C ASP A 304 -37.60 14.22 -33.58
N PRO A 305 -38.60 14.99 -33.14
CA PRO A 305 -38.66 16.41 -33.42
C PRO A 305 -37.61 17.09 -32.54
N PHE A 306 -36.65 17.78 -33.15
CA PHE A 306 -35.72 18.65 -32.43
C PHE A 306 -36.44 19.61 -31.47
#